data_AF-A0A1G0W212-F1
#
_entry.id   AF-A0A1G0W212-F1
#
_cell.length_a   1.000
_cell.length_b   1.000
_cell.length_c   1.000
_cell.angle_alpha   90.00
_cell.angle_beta   90.00
_cell.angle_gamma   90.00
#
_symmetry.space_group_name_H-M   'P 1'
#
loop_
_entity.id
_entity.type
_entity.pdbx_description
1 polymer ?
#
loop_
_entity_poly.entity_id
_entity_poly.type
_entity_poly.pdbx_seq_one_letter_code
_entity_poly.pdbx_strand_id
1 'polypeptide(L)'
;MIVCPDETLREISSKKPKSKGEFLSIKNTSIRMFNKIGEDFLEAINNFDNEKSDTPAEQPGSGNLPANIRETYSLLKKGYRLKEMAQLRKVSESIISMQIETILEFDPEVNILHLFNSNELKKITTEIEKGYDDLKDLKHRLDDSISYPMLRIAIAKYKFSRASSLNFQREQ
;
A
#
# COMPACT_ATOMS: atom_id res chain seq x y z
N MET A 1 -18.01 2.68 1.18
CA MET A 1 -17.57 1.61 0.27
C MET A 1 -17.88 2.06 -1.14
N ILE A 2 -16.95 1.98 -2.09
CA ILE A 2 -17.21 2.24 -3.52
C ILE A 2 -17.13 0.89 -4.19
N VAL A 3 -18.19 0.53 -4.93
CA VAL A 3 -18.28 -0.70 -5.72
C VAL A 3 -18.49 -0.28 -7.16
N CYS A 4 -17.75 -0.89 -8.10
CA CYS A 4 -17.89 -0.61 -9.52
C CYS A 4 -19.15 -1.31 -10.06
N PRO A 5 -20.12 -0.60 -10.66
CA PRO A 5 -21.26 -1.23 -11.30
C PRO A 5 -20.83 -2.10 -12.48
N ASP A 6 -21.51 -3.22 -12.73
CA ASP A 6 -21.16 -4.16 -13.79
C ASP A 6 -21.13 -3.51 -15.19
N GLU A 7 -22.04 -2.58 -15.46
CA GLU A 7 -22.06 -1.82 -16.73
C GLU A 7 -20.77 -1.00 -16.91
N THR A 8 -20.29 -0.36 -15.84
CA THR A 8 -19.06 0.42 -15.85
C THR A 8 -17.84 -0.50 -15.98
N LEU A 9 -17.85 -1.64 -15.29
CA LEU A 9 -16.80 -2.65 -15.40
C LEU A 9 -16.67 -3.19 -16.83
N ARG A 10 -17.80 -3.44 -17.50
CA ARG A 10 -17.83 -3.92 -18.89
C ARG A 10 -17.29 -2.88 -19.87
N GLU A 11 -17.61 -1.61 -19.65
CA GLU A 11 -17.05 -0.50 -20.42
C GLU A 11 -15.53 -0.34 -20.21
N ILE A 12 -15.07 -0.42 -18.95
CA ILE A 12 -13.63 -0.39 -18.60
C ILE A 12 -12.88 -1.55 -19.28
N SER A 13 -13.43 -2.76 -19.22
CA SER A 13 -12.85 -3.95 -19.88
C SER A 13 -12.81 -3.81 -21.40
N SER A 14 -13.82 -3.19 -22.01
CA SER A 14 -13.90 -2.99 -23.45
C SER A 14 -12.94 -1.91 -23.96
N LYS A 15 -12.84 -0.78 -23.21
CA LYS A 15 -12.02 0.37 -23.61
C LYS A 15 -10.56 0.28 -23.18
N LYS A 16 -10.24 -0.56 -22.18
CA LYS A 16 -8.89 -0.78 -21.66
C LYS A 16 -8.10 0.52 -21.45
N PRO A 17 -8.60 1.46 -20.63
CA PRO A 17 -7.92 2.72 -20.39
C PRO A 17 -6.49 2.49 -19.89
N LYS A 18 -5.55 3.28 -20.39
CA LYS A 18 -4.12 3.25 -20.06
C LYS A 18 -3.68 4.44 -19.21
N SER A 19 -4.55 5.44 -19.08
CA SER A 19 -4.29 6.63 -18.29
C SER A 19 -5.52 7.05 -17.49
N LYS A 20 -5.29 7.87 -16.45
CA LYS A 20 -6.35 8.50 -15.68
C LYS A 20 -7.34 9.28 -16.56
N GLY A 21 -6.84 9.98 -17.57
CA GLY A 21 -7.68 10.74 -18.50
C GLY A 21 -8.62 9.84 -19.30
N GLU A 22 -8.09 8.72 -19.80
CA GLU A 22 -8.88 7.73 -20.53
C GLU A 22 -9.90 7.04 -19.62
N PHE A 23 -9.51 6.69 -18.39
CA PHE A 23 -10.43 6.10 -17.40
C PHE A 23 -11.60 7.03 -17.09
N LEU A 24 -11.32 8.32 -16.88
CA LEU A 24 -12.34 9.34 -16.61
C LEU A 24 -13.17 9.72 -17.84
N SER A 25 -12.74 9.32 -19.04
CA SER A 25 -13.50 9.48 -20.28
C SER A 25 -14.51 8.35 -20.50
N ILE A 26 -14.49 7.31 -19.65
CA ILE A 26 -15.45 6.21 -19.69
C ILE A 26 -16.76 6.64 -19.04
N LYS A 27 -17.88 6.27 -19.66
CA LYS A 27 -19.21 6.62 -19.17
C LYS A 27 -19.40 6.03 -17.77
N ASN A 28 -19.99 6.80 -16.87
CA ASN A 28 -20.27 6.42 -15.48
C ASN A 28 -19.04 6.23 -14.56
N THR A 29 -17.84 6.64 -14.99
CA THR A 29 -16.68 6.76 -14.07
C THR A 29 -16.64 8.14 -13.41
N SER A 30 -16.04 8.21 -12.21
CA SER A 30 -15.89 9.48 -11.48
C SER A 30 -14.49 9.60 -10.90
N ILE A 31 -14.05 10.83 -10.64
CA ILE A 31 -12.77 11.11 -9.97
C ILE A 31 -12.69 10.40 -8.61
N ARG A 32 -13.81 10.36 -7.88
CA ARG A 32 -13.90 9.68 -6.59
C ARG A 32 -13.69 8.17 -6.71
N MET A 33 -14.25 7.55 -7.75
CA MET A 33 -14.03 6.14 -8.06
C MET A 33 -12.58 5.90 -8.47
N PHE A 34 -12.03 6.75 -9.34
CA PHE A 34 -10.65 6.63 -9.79
C PHE A 34 -9.66 6.67 -8.61
N ASN A 35 -9.80 7.65 -7.72
CA ASN A 35 -8.94 7.78 -6.54
C ASN A 35 -9.06 6.60 -5.54
N LYS A 36 -10.11 5.78 -5.67
CA LYS A 36 -10.40 4.66 -4.76
C LYS A 36 -10.00 3.30 -5.34
N ILE A 37 -10.22 3.08 -6.63
CA ILE A 37 -10.06 1.78 -7.31
C ILE A 37 -9.56 1.91 -8.77
N GLY A 38 -9.41 3.12 -9.30
CA GLY A 38 -9.07 3.33 -10.71
C GLY A 38 -7.64 2.95 -11.06
N GLU A 39 -6.70 3.21 -10.14
CA GLU A 39 -5.29 2.79 -10.29
C GLU A 39 -5.20 1.25 -10.40
N ASP A 40 -5.95 0.53 -9.56
CA ASP A 40 -5.98 -0.94 -9.57
C ASP A 40 -6.52 -1.49 -10.90
N PHE A 41 -7.50 -0.81 -11.52
CA PHE A 41 -7.99 -1.15 -12.86
C PHE A 41 -6.95 -0.92 -13.95
N LEU A 42 -6.33 0.26 -13.98
CA LEU A 42 -5.29 0.58 -14.96
C LEU A 42 -4.15 -0.44 -14.87
N GLU A 43 -3.80 -0.83 -13.65
CA GLU A 43 -2.81 -1.86 -13.41
C GLU A 43 -3.23 -3.23 -13.94
N ALA A 44 -4.41 -3.73 -13.57
CA ALA A 44 -4.88 -5.04 -14.05
C ALA A 44 -4.94 -5.10 -15.59
N ILE A 45 -5.38 -4.01 -16.23
CA ILE A 45 -5.42 -3.87 -17.69
C ILE A 45 -4.00 -3.84 -18.29
N ASN A 46 -3.05 -3.16 -17.66
CA ASN A 46 -1.68 -3.08 -18.12
C ASN A 46 -0.93 -4.41 -17.95
N ASN A 47 -1.10 -5.09 -16.83
CA ASN A 47 -0.49 -6.39 -16.58
C ASN A 47 -0.99 -7.41 -17.61
N PHE A 48 -2.29 -7.44 -17.90
CA PHE A 48 -2.88 -8.32 -18.92
C PHE A 48 -2.33 -8.08 -20.34
N ASP A 49 -2.03 -6.84 -20.71
CA ASP A 49 -1.46 -6.54 -22.02
C ASP A 49 0.06 -6.78 -22.08
N ASN A 50 0.80 -6.63 -20.96
CA ASN A 50 2.24 -6.96 -20.89
C ASN A 50 2.50 -8.46 -20.85
N GLU A 51 1.62 -9.28 -20.26
CA GLU A 51 1.71 -10.75 -20.34
C GLU A 51 1.60 -11.30 -21.78
N LYS A 52 1.14 -10.47 -22.74
CA LYS A 52 1.04 -10.83 -24.17
C LYS A 52 2.19 -10.31 -25.04
N SER A 53 3.14 -9.57 -24.48
CA SER A 53 4.25 -8.98 -25.27
C SER A 53 5.54 -9.01 -24.45
N ASP A 54 6.33 -10.07 -24.69
CA ASP A 54 7.78 -10.23 -24.47
C ASP A 54 8.41 -9.69 -23.17
N THR A 55 9.02 -10.60 -22.42
CA THR A 55 9.81 -10.38 -21.19
C THR A 55 10.98 -9.39 -21.37
N PRO A 56 11.41 -8.70 -20.29
CA PRO A 56 12.66 -9.16 -19.67
C PRO A 56 12.75 -9.02 -18.13
N ALA A 57 13.47 -10.00 -17.56
CA ALA A 57 14.15 -10.04 -16.26
C ALA A 57 13.29 -10.15 -14.99
N GLU A 58 12.90 -11.39 -14.73
CA GLU A 58 12.58 -11.92 -13.41
C GLU A 58 13.78 -11.77 -12.45
N GLN A 59 13.57 -11.11 -11.32
CA GLN A 59 14.36 -11.35 -10.10
C GLN A 59 13.59 -12.40 -9.28
N PRO A 60 14.22 -13.51 -8.87
CA PRO A 60 13.54 -14.57 -8.17
C PRO A 60 13.18 -14.08 -6.75
N GLY A 61 11.88 -14.07 -6.44
CA GLY A 61 11.34 -13.69 -5.13
C GLY A 61 10.15 -12.73 -5.15
N SER A 62 9.80 -12.16 -6.31
CA SER A 62 8.65 -11.25 -6.41
C SER A 62 7.36 -12.02 -6.75
N GLY A 63 6.61 -12.41 -5.72
CA GLY A 63 5.15 -12.48 -5.90
C GLY A 63 4.69 -11.11 -6.42
N ASN A 64 3.90 -11.08 -7.50
CA ASN A 64 3.48 -9.89 -8.24
C ASN A 64 3.20 -8.68 -7.32
N LEU A 65 4.21 -7.82 -7.11
CA LEU A 65 4.05 -6.61 -6.31
C LEU A 65 3.36 -5.60 -7.21
N PRO A 66 2.20 -5.05 -6.79
CA PRO A 66 1.47 -4.13 -7.63
C PRO A 66 2.32 -2.98 -8.18
N ALA A 67 2.18 -2.67 -9.47
CA ALA A 67 2.97 -1.63 -10.13
C ALA A 67 2.78 -0.26 -9.45
N ASN A 68 1.58 -0.01 -8.91
CA ASN A 68 1.25 1.22 -8.18
C ASN A 68 2.02 1.36 -6.85
N ILE A 69 2.51 0.27 -6.24
CA ILE A 69 3.30 0.28 -5.01
C ILE A 69 4.80 0.09 -5.25
N ARG A 70 5.21 -0.33 -6.46
CA ARG A 70 6.63 -0.51 -6.82
C ARG A 70 7.46 0.75 -6.64
N GLU A 71 6.91 1.91 -7.00
CA GLU A 71 7.62 3.19 -6.84
C GLU A 71 7.74 3.58 -5.35
N THR A 72 6.66 3.41 -4.58
CA THR A 72 6.68 3.61 -3.12
C THR A 72 7.66 2.66 -2.44
N TYR A 73 7.74 1.42 -2.88
CA TYR A 73 8.71 0.44 -2.40
C TYR A 73 10.15 0.83 -2.71
N SER A 74 10.41 1.37 -3.90
CA SER A 74 11.73 1.90 -4.27
C SER A 74 12.14 3.08 -3.39
N LEU A 75 11.23 4.02 -3.15
CA LEU A 75 11.47 5.17 -2.28
C LEU A 75 11.68 4.75 -0.82
N LEU A 76 10.88 3.80 -0.34
CA LEU A 76 11.02 3.23 1.00
C LEU A 76 12.40 2.57 1.18
N LYS A 77 12.86 1.78 0.21
CA LYS A 77 14.20 1.17 0.23
C LYS A 77 15.33 2.21 0.18
N LYS A 78 15.10 3.37 -0.43
CA LYS A 78 16.04 4.49 -0.46
C LYS A 78 16.04 5.32 0.84
N GLY A 79 15.16 5.02 1.79
CA GLY A 79 15.12 5.67 3.10
C GLY A 79 14.36 6.99 3.14
N TYR A 80 13.51 7.29 2.17
CA TYR A 80 12.70 8.51 2.17
C TYR A 80 11.65 8.49 3.27
N ARG A 81 11.41 9.64 3.91
CA ARG A 81 10.37 9.78 4.93
C ARG A 81 8.99 9.78 4.30
N LEU A 82 7.98 9.44 5.11
CA LEU A 82 6.59 9.33 4.67
C LEU A 82 6.10 10.58 3.91
N LYS A 83 6.40 11.76 4.46
CA LYS A 83 6.04 13.06 3.88
C LYS A 83 6.74 13.32 2.53
N GLU A 84 8.01 12.93 2.41
CA GLU A 84 8.78 13.11 1.18
C GLU A 84 8.26 12.22 0.07
N MET A 85 7.93 10.96 0.40
CA MET A 85 7.30 10.03 -0.55
C MET A 85 5.95 10.56 -1.04
N ALA A 86 5.11 11.07 -0.14
CA ALA A 86 3.83 11.68 -0.48
C ALA A 86 4.00 12.87 -1.45
N GLN A 87 4.99 13.73 -1.20
CA GLN A 87 5.30 14.88 -2.05
C GLN A 87 5.82 14.47 -3.44
N LEU A 88 6.80 13.56 -3.49
CA LEU A 88 7.39 13.08 -4.74
C LEU A 88 6.36 12.40 -5.64
N ARG A 89 5.48 11.61 -5.02
CA ARG A 89 4.41 10.86 -5.70
C ARG A 89 3.16 11.70 -5.96
N LYS A 90 3.08 12.91 -5.42
CA LYS A 90 1.91 13.80 -5.49
C LYS A 90 0.61 13.12 -4.99
N VAL A 91 0.71 12.33 -3.94
CA VAL A 91 -0.42 11.67 -3.26
C VAL A 91 -0.39 11.97 -1.77
N SER A 92 -1.45 11.64 -1.03
CA SER A 92 -1.48 11.89 0.42
C SER A 92 -0.67 10.86 1.21
N GLU A 93 -0.20 11.25 2.40
CA GLU A 93 0.46 10.32 3.34
C GLU A 93 -0.43 9.12 3.70
N SER A 94 -1.76 9.31 3.70
CA SER A 94 -2.71 8.20 3.90
C SER A 94 -2.61 7.14 2.80
N ILE A 95 -2.49 7.56 1.53
CA ILE A 95 -2.33 6.63 0.42
C ILE A 95 -0.97 5.94 0.50
N ILE A 96 0.12 6.68 0.75
CA ILE A 96 1.45 6.09 0.92
C ILE A 96 1.46 5.07 2.08
N SER A 97 0.81 5.38 3.21
CA SER A 97 0.74 4.44 4.34
C SER A 97 0.00 3.15 4.02
N MET A 98 -1.05 3.22 3.20
CA MET A 98 -1.78 2.04 2.73
C MET A 98 -0.92 1.21 1.76
N GLN A 99 -0.15 1.87 0.89
CA GLN A 99 0.80 1.18 0.00
C GLN A 99 1.93 0.52 0.78
N ILE A 100 2.45 1.17 1.83
CA ILE A 100 3.48 0.60 2.71
C ILE A 100 2.92 -0.58 3.52
N GLU A 101 1.68 -0.52 3.98
CA GLU A 101 0.99 -1.65 4.60
C GLU A 101 0.94 -2.86 3.66
N THR A 102 0.56 -2.66 2.40
CA THR A 102 0.60 -3.71 1.39
C THR A 102 2.04 -4.20 1.14
N ILE A 103 3.01 -3.30 1.01
CA ILE A 103 4.43 -3.68 0.86
C ILE A 103 4.88 -4.58 2.03
N LEU A 104 4.48 -4.27 3.27
CA LEU A 104 4.84 -5.05 4.45
C LEU A 104 4.17 -6.43 4.51
N GLU A 105 3.04 -6.60 3.82
CA GLU A 105 2.40 -7.91 3.63
C GLU A 105 3.24 -8.80 2.71
N PHE A 106 3.84 -8.22 1.65
CA PHE A 106 4.69 -8.93 0.69
C PHE A 106 6.14 -9.10 1.15
N ASP A 107 6.73 -8.05 1.73
CA ASP A 107 8.09 -8.00 2.25
C ASP A 107 8.05 -7.52 3.72
N PRO A 108 7.76 -8.43 4.67
CA PRO A 108 7.71 -8.11 6.09
C PRO A 108 9.06 -7.63 6.65
N GLU A 109 10.17 -7.92 5.98
CA GLU A 109 11.53 -7.60 6.43
C GLU A 109 11.99 -6.20 6.01
N VAL A 110 11.24 -5.51 5.13
CA VAL A 110 11.60 -4.16 4.67
C VAL A 110 11.85 -3.20 5.84
N ASN A 111 12.91 -2.40 5.72
CA ASN A 111 13.27 -1.41 6.72
C ASN A 111 12.28 -0.24 6.68
N ILE A 112 11.66 0.05 7.82
CA ILE A 112 10.75 1.19 8.00
C ILE A 112 11.22 2.16 9.08
N LEU A 113 12.39 1.91 9.69
CA LEU A 113 12.86 2.66 10.86
C LEU A 113 13.02 4.15 10.56
N HIS A 114 13.43 4.48 9.33
CA HIS A 114 13.60 5.85 8.86
C HIS A 114 12.30 6.65 8.79
N LEU A 115 11.14 5.98 8.78
CA LEU A 115 9.83 6.63 8.79
C LEU A 115 9.48 7.20 10.17
N PHE A 116 10.08 6.67 11.24
CA PHE A 116 9.77 7.04 12.62
C PHE A 116 10.93 7.83 13.23
N ASN A 117 10.61 8.74 14.15
CA ASN A 117 11.64 9.35 14.99
C ASN A 117 12.10 8.36 16.06
N SER A 118 13.24 8.65 16.68
CA SER A 118 13.84 7.81 17.72
C SER A 118 12.82 7.45 18.80
N ASN A 119 12.67 6.14 19.05
CA ASN A 119 11.73 5.53 20.00
C ASN A 119 10.22 5.60 19.66
N GLU A 120 9.77 6.27 18.60
CA GLU A 120 8.33 6.28 18.25
C GLU A 120 7.82 4.89 17.91
N LEU A 121 8.52 4.17 17.03
CA LEU A 121 8.12 2.80 16.66
C LEU A 121 8.08 1.88 17.88
N LYS A 122 9.04 2.03 18.81
CA LYS A 122 9.10 1.23 20.04
C LYS A 122 7.91 1.52 20.95
N LYS A 123 7.57 2.81 21.17
CA LYS A 123 6.38 3.22 21.94
C LYS A 123 5.10 2.63 21.33
N ILE A 124 4.93 2.76 20.02
CA ILE A 124 3.76 2.24 19.32
C ILE A 124 3.66 0.72 19.48
N THR A 125 4.74 -0.01 19.27
CA THR A 125 4.77 -1.47 19.45
C THR A 125 4.43 -1.89 20.87
N THR A 126 4.94 -1.20 21.89
CA THR A 126 4.59 -1.49 23.30
C THR A 126 3.09 -1.27 23.59
N GLU A 127 2.47 -0.23 23.03
CA GLU A 127 1.03 -0.02 23.19
C GLU A 127 0.22 -1.06 22.41
N ILE A 128 0.70 -1.50 21.24
CA ILE A 128 0.08 -2.59 20.47
C ILE A 128 0.10 -3.91 21.28
N GLU A 129 1.22 -4.22 21.95
CA GLU A 129 1.37 -5.42 22.77
C GLU A 129 0.43 -5.48 23.98
N LYS A 130 0.07 -4.32 24.54
CA LYS A 130 -0.92 -4.22 25.62
C LYS A 130 -2.35 -4.53 25.16
N GLY A 131 -2.59 -4.55 23.84
CA GLY A 131 -3.92 -4.65 23.27
C GLY A 131 -4.62 -3.29 23.16
N TYR A 132 -5.35 -3.11 22.07
CA TYR A 132 -6.12 -1.92 21.76
C TYR A 132 -7.44 -2.32 21.09
N ASP A 133 -8.49 -1.56 21.34
CA ASP A 133 -9.83 -1.84 20.80
C ASP A 133 -9.97 -1.32 19.36
N ASP A 134 -9.50 -0.09 19.13
CA ASP A 134 -9.50 0.54 17.81
C ASP A 134 -8.32 1.51 17.64
N LEU A 135 -8.17 2.02 16.42
CA LEU A 135 -7.07 2.93 16.07
C LEU A 135 -7.14 4.27 16.84
N LYS A 136 -8.34 4.68 17.27
CA LYS A 136 -8.55 5.93 18.00
C LYS A 136 -8.11 5.78 19.46
N ASP A 137 -8.42 4.66 20.09
CA ASP A 137 -7.90 4.27 21.40
C ASP A 137 -6.36 4.25 21.38
N LEU A 138 -5.76 3.56 20.42
CA LEU A 138 -4.30 3.52 20.28
C LEU A 138 -3.71 4.93 20.09
N LYS A 139 -4.33 5.79 19.28
CA LYS A 139 -3.88 7.18 19.08
C LYS A 139 -3.99 8.04 20.34
N HIS A 140 -4.96 7.80 21.23
CA HIS A 140 -5.11 8.54 22.50
C HIS A 140 -4.01 8.19 23.51
N ARG A 141 -3.47 6.98 23.44
CA ARG A 141 -2.38 6.51 24.32
C ARG A 141 -0.99 6.98 23.87
N LEU A 142 -0.92 7.61 22.69
CA LEU A 142 0.32 8.00 22.02
C LEU A 142 0.40 9.50 21.82
N ASP A 143 1.63 10.01 21.69
CA ASP A 143 1.93 11.42 21.47
C ASP A 143 1.20 11.97 20.22
N ASP A 144 0.86 13.26 20.24
CA ASP A 144 0.17 13.94 19.13
C ASP A 144 1.02 14.11 17.87
N SER A 145 2.34 13.92 17.98
CA SER A 145 3.23 13.87 16.82
C SER A 145 3.00 12.66 15.92
N ILE A 146 2.43 11.57 16.46
CA ILE A 146 2.22 10.32 15.73
C ILE A 146 0.93 10.41 14.94
N SER A 147 1.05 10.46 13.62
CA SER A 147 -0.10 10.54 12.72
C SER A 147 -0.78 9.18 12.52
N TYR A 148 -2.06 9.18 12.14
CA TYR A 148 -2.78 7.96 11.76
C TYR A 148 -2.09 7.15 10.65
N PRO A 149 -1.52 7.77 9.59
CA PRO A 149 -0.66 7.08 8.62
C PRO A 149 0.51 6.33 9.26
N MET A 150 1.22 6.92 10.23
CA MET A 150 2.32 6.25 10.93
C MET A 150 1.85 5.06 11.75
N LEU A 151 0.71 5.20 12.46
CA LEU A 151 0.12 4.11 13.23
C LEU A 151 -0.20 2.91 12.36
N ARG A 152 -0.81 3.14 11.19
CA ARG A 152 -1.12 2.07 10.22
C ARG A 152 0.12 1.27 9.84
N ILE A 153 1.23 1.95 9.52
CA ILE A 153 2.49 1.31 9.13
C ILE A 153 3.07 0.50 10.29
N ALA A 154 3.07 1.05 11.51
CA ALA A 154 3.58 0.36 12.69
C ALA A 154 2.76 -0.90 13.02
N ILE A 155 1.42 -0.81 12.96
CA ILE A 155 0.53 -1.96 13.13
C ILE A 155 0.79 -3.02 12.07
N ALA A 156 0.91 -2.63 10.80
CA ALA A 156 1.21 -3.56 9.72
C ALA A 156 2.54 -4.28 9.96
N LYS A 157 3.61 -3.55 10.30
CA LYS A 157 4.93 -4.15 10.61
C LYS A 157 4.83 -5.14 11.76
N TYR A 158 4.13 -4.78 12.83
CA TYR A 158 3.93 -5.66 13.98
C TYR A 158 3.17 -6.94 13.60
N LYS A 159 2.06 -6.79 12.86
CA LYS A 159 1.22 -7.89 12.40
C LYS A 159 1.99 -8.87 11.51
N PHE A 160 2.70 -8.38 10.50
CA PHE A 160 3.39 -9.22 9.53
C PHE A 160 4.72 -9.78 10.05
N SER A 161 5.43 -9.04 10.91
CA SER A 161 6.64 -9.56 11.56
C SER A 161 6.34 -10.76 12.47
N ARG A 162 5.25 -10.72 13.26
CA ARG A 162 4.80 -11.88 14.07
C ARG A 162 4.31 -13.04 13.20
N ALA A 163 3.62 -12.76 12.10
CA ALA A 163 3.14 -13.80 11.19
C ALA A 163 4.31 -14.57 10.54
N SER A 164 5.39 -13.88 10.14
CA SER A 164 6.61 -14.53 9.66
C SER A 164 7.26 -15.41 10.73
N SER A 165 7.31 -14.97 12.00
CA SER A 165 7.82 -15.79 13.10
C SER A 165 6.96 -17.02 13.43
N LEU A 166 5.64 -16.94 13.22
CA LEU A 166 4.69 -18.04 13.43
C LEU A 166 4.71 -19.08 12.30
N ASN A 167 4.92 -18.64 11.04
CA ASN A 167 5.04 -19.57 9.91
C ASN A 167 6.33 -20.40 9.97
N PHE A 168 7.41 -19.87 10.54
CA PHE A 168 8.66 -20.59 10.73
C PHE A 168 8.57 -21.75 11.75
N GLN A 169 7.52 -21.81 12.57
CA GLN A 169 7.30 -22.89 13.56
C GLN A 169 6.40 -24.02 13.05
N ARG A 170 5.86 -23.96 11.83
CA ARG A 170 5.05 -25.05 11.25
C ARG A 170 5.83 -25.99 10.34
N GLU A 171 7.08 -25.70 10.02
CA GLU A 171 7.92 -26.52 9.13
C GLU A 171 9.00 -27.33 9.86
N GLN A 172 8.93 -27.48 11.19
CA GLN A 172 9.83 -28.37 11.96
C GLN A 172 9.07 -29.40 12.78
#